data_AF-A0A2S8ZJR1-F1
#
_entry.id   AF-A0A2S8ZJR1-F1
#
_cell.length_a   1.000
_cell.length_b   1.000
_cell.length_c   1.000
_cell.angle_alpha   90.00
_cell.angle_beta   90.00
_cell.angle_gamma   90.00
#
_symmetry.space_group_name_H-M   'P 1'
#
loop_
_entity.id
_entity.type
_entity.pdbx_description
1 polymer ?
#
loop_
_entity_poly.entity_id
_entity_poly.type
_entity_poly.pdbx_seq_one_letter_code
_entity_poly.pdbx_strand_id
1 'polypeptide(L)'
;MKKIILIILIFFFTLNKSTIRKQDLHNIINGYIEYVSKKRKVDNNKEILAVVVHNQIKDGEQQYSVDVAFFEPEFMERTQYKNVYMFEGYKLILPNNECKAIEKMFKKVKYENFNQKKTIITHDFKNWHIVLNKKDEITFLSPVPISGCMKSILMNRKLKFSDTYEDITFSNPSADCSTLTH
;
A
#
# COMPACT_ATOMS: atom_id res chain seq x y z
N MET A 1 44.86 31.39 -22.22
CA MET A 1 43.70 30.97 -23.02
C MET A 1 43.15 29.67 -22.43
N LYS A 2 41.84 29.69 -22.12
CA LYS A 2 40.89 28.60 -21.77
C LYS A 2 41.41 27.40 -20.97
N LYS A 3 41.17 27.42 -19.66
CA LYS A 3 41.07 26.23 -18.81
C LYS A 3 39.84 25.44 -19.26
N ILE A 4 40.04 24.26 -19.86
CA ILE A 4 38.95 23.33 -20.15
C ILE A 4 38.65 22.60 -18.83
N ILE A 5 37.57 23.00 -18.16
CA ILE A 5 37.02 22.25 -17.03
C ILE A 5 36.33 21.03 -17.64
N LEU A 6 36.95 19.86 -17.48
CA LEU A 6 36.35 18.57 -17.79
C LEU A 6 35.27 18.29 -16.73
N ILE A 7 34.03 18.64 -17.01
CA ILE A 7 32.88 18.26 -16.17
C ILE A 7 32.66 16.77 -16.38
N ILE A 8 33.09 15.97 -15.40
CA ILE A 8 32.79 14.55 -15.31
C ILE A 8 31.28 14.44 -15.02
N LEU A 9 30.50 14.18 -16.07
CA LEU A 9 29.12 13.73 -15.96
C LEU A 9 29.16 12.28 -15.46
N ILE A 10 29.34 12.10 -14.15
CA ILE A 10 29.05 10.83 -13.49
C ILE A 10 27.52 10.72 -13.50
N PHE A 11 26.98 10.18 -14.60
CA PHE A 11 25.69 9.54 -14.56
C PHE A 11 25.81 8.39 -13.57
N PHE A 12 25.52 8.67 -12.30
CA PHE A 12 25.15 7.66 -11.33
C PHE A 12 23.84 7.03 -11.82
N PHE A 13 23.92 6.12 -12.80
CA PHE A 13 22.94 5.07 -12.96
C PHE A 13 23.12 4.11 -11.78
N THR A 14 22.78 4.59 -10.58
CA THR A 14 22.55 3.71 -9.45
C THR A 14 21.29 2.93 -9.77
N LEU A 15 21.50 1.76 -10.35
CA LEU A 15 20.74 0.53 -10.16
C LEU A 15 19.26 0.75 -9.87
N ASN A 16 18.45 0.52 -10.91
CA ASN A 16 17.02 0.22 -10.81
C ASN A 16 16.75 -0.76 -9.69
N LYS A 17 16.45 -0.23 -8.50
CA LYS A 17 15.70 -0.94 -7.49
C LYS A 17 14.45 -0.11 -7.30
N SER A 18 13.48 -0.35 -8.19
CA SER A 18 12.11 0.19 -8.13
C SER A 18 11.55 -0.11 -6.74
N THR A 19 11.86 0.78 -5.82
CA THR A 19 11.30 0.80 -4.47
C THR A 19 10.27 1.89 -4.55
N ILE A 20 9.01 1.55 -4.29
CA ILE A 20 7.91 2.51 -4.23
C ILE A 20 8.37 3.76 -3.49
N ARG A 21 8.08 4.94 -4.06
CA ARG A 21 8.40 6.20 -3.40
C ARG A 21 7.62 6.29 -2.09
N LYS A 22 8.28 6.78 -1.03
CA LYS A 22 7.68 6.94 0.30
C LYS A 22 6.33 7.68 0.25
N GLN A 23 6.27 8.77 -0.50
CA GLN A 23 5.05 9.57 -0.62
C GLN A 23 3.90 8.79 -1.25
N ASP A 24 4.20 7.96 -2.25
CA ASP A 24 3.18 7.22 -2.99
C ASP A 24 2.65 6.06 -2.14
N LEU A 25 3.53 5.37 -1.39
CA LEU A 25 3.11 4.38 -0.40
C LEU A 25 2.23 5.02 0.69
N HIS A 26 2.63 6.17 1.22
CA HIS A 26 1.85 6.90 2.23
C HIS A 26 0.49 7.34 1.68
N ASN A 27 0.44 7.79 0.42
CA ASN A 27 -0.80 8.16 -0.24
C ASN A 27 -1.74 6.97 -0.44
N ILE A 28 -1.21 5.80 -0.82
CA ILE A 28 -1.96 4.55 -0.92
C ILE A 28 -2.58 4.19 0.44
N ILE A 29 -1.77 4.15 1.50
CA ILE A 29 -2.22 3.77 2.84
C ILE A 29 -3.26 4.76 3.36
N ASN A 30 -3.03 6.07 3.20
CA ASN A 30 -3.99 7.10 3.58
C ASN A 30 -5.31 7.00 2.80
N GLY A 31 -5.26 6.63 1.52
CA GLY A 31 -6.45 6.39 0.72
C GLY A 31 -7.27 5.21 1.27
N TYR A 32 -6.61 4.13 1.66
CA TYR A 32 -7.27 3.00 2.31
C TYR A 32 -7.90 3.40 3.66
N ILE A 33 -7.16 4.10 4.52
CA ILE A 33 -7.65 4.58 5.82
C ILE A 33 -8.89 5.45 5.64
N GLU A 34 -8.86 6.40 4.69
CA GLU A 34 -10.02 7.25 4.36
C GLU A 34 -11.23 6.42 3.95
N TYR A 35 -11.03 5.46 3.04
CA TYR A 35 -12.09 4.58 2.56
C TYR A 35 -12.73 3.78 3.69
N VAL A 36 -11.92 3.17 4.57
CA VAL A 36 -12.44 2.40 5.71
C VAL A 36 -13.14 3.30 6.72
N SER A 37 -12.55 4.46 7.04
CA SER A 37 -13.09 5.39 8.04
C SER A 37 -14.45 5.96 7.65
N LYS A 38 -14.72 6.11 6.35
CA LYS A 38 -16.04 6.49 5.82
C LYS A 38 -17.10 5.39 5.97
N LYS A 39 -16.69 4.12 6.07
CA LYS A 39 -17.61 2.97 6.15
C LYS A 39 -17.83 2.47 7.57
N ARG A 40 -16.83 2.60 8.43
CA ARG A 40 -16.90 2.21 9.85
C ARG A 40 -15.87 2.98 10.67
N LYS A 41 -16.14 3.06 11.97
CA LYS A 41 -15.13 3.50 12.93
C LYS A 41 -14.05 2.42 13.06
N VAL A 42 -12.78 2.82 12.90
CA VAL A 42 -11.62 1.97 13.18
C VAL A 42 -11.23 2.16 14.64
N ASP A 43 -11.10 1.07 15.39
CA ASP A 43 -10.62 1.10 16.78
C ASP A 43 -9.09 0.94 16.80
N ASN A 44 -8.38 2.05 16.93
CA ASN A 44 -6.91 2.07 16.94
C ASN A 44 -6.26 1.29 18.11
N ASN A 45 -7.02 0.89 19.12
CA ASN A 45 -6.54 0.04 20.22
C ASN A 45 -6.72 -1.45 19.94
N LYS A 46 -7.66 -1.81 19.06
CA LYS A 46 -8.02 -3.20 18.75
C LYS A 46 -7.65 -3.62 17.33
N GLU A 47 -7.38 -2.69 16.44
CA GLU A 47 -7.07 -2.96 15.04
C GLU A 47 -5.67 -2.49 14.70
N ILE A 48 -5.01 -3.28 13.85
CA ILE A 48 -3.63 -3.10 13.42
C ILE A 48 -3.65 -2.95 11.90
N LEU A 49 -2.95 -1.94 11.42
CA LEU A 49 -2.76 -1.70 10.01
C LEU A 49 -1.64 -2.60 9.49
N ALA A 50 -1.95 -3.51 8.59
CA ALA A 50 -0.96 -4.32 7.90
C ALA A 50 -0.73 -3.79 6.49
N VAL A 51 0.54 -3.62 6.14
CA VAL A 51 0.96 -3.21 4.80
C VAL A 51 1.97 -4.22 4.28
N VAL A 52 1.68 -4.81 3.12
CA VAL A 52 2.60 -5.73 2.44
C VAL A 52 2.97 -5.14 1.09
N VAL A 53 4.26 -5.20 0.76
CA VAL A 53 4.76 -4.76 -0.56
C VAL A 53 5.47 -5.94 -1.20
N HIS A 54 4.96 -6.40 -2.33
CA HIS A 54 5.55 -7.51 -3.07
C HIS A 54 6.13 -7.02 -4.38
N ASN A 55 7.38 -7.40 -4.68
CA ASN A 55 7.93 -7.22 -6.02
C ASN A 55 7.55 -8.43 -6.87
N GLN A 56 7.16 -8.18 -8.12
CA GLN A 56 6.83 -9.22 -9.08
C GLN A 56 7.41 -8.89 -10.45
N ILE A 57 7.69 -9.91 -11.26
CA ILE A 57 8.04 -9.75 -12.67
C ILE A 57 6.88 -10.31 -13.46
N LYS A 58 6.25 -9.47 -14.28
CA LYS A 58 5.15 -9.85 -15.17
C LYS A 58 5.48 -9.42 -16.58
N ASP A 59 5.42 -10.35 -17.52
CA ASP A 59 5.71 -10.12 -18.94
C ASP A 59 7.09 -9.47 -19.19
N GLY A 60 8.09 -9.86 -18.39
CA GLY A 60 9.46 -9.32 -18.45
C GLY A 60 9.62 -7.92 -17.85
N GLU A 61 8.55 -7.32 -17.33
CA GLU A 61 8.58 -6.03 -16.66
C GLU A 61 8.51 -6.16 -15.14
N GLN A 62 9.33 -5.37 -14.44
CA GLN A 62 9.23 -5.25 -12.99
C GLN A 62 7.96 -4.50 -12.63
N GLN A 63 7.18 -5.10 -11.74
CA GLN A 63 6.01 -4.52 -11.11
C GLN A 63 6.12 -4.72 -9.61
N TYR A 64 5.30 -4.01 -8.85
CA TYR A 64 5.14 -4.30 -7.44
C TYR A 64 3.68 -4.13 -7.04
N SER A 65 3.25 -4.87 -6.03
CA SER A 65 1.94 -4.71 -5.42
C SER A 65 2.07 -4.12 -4.03
N VAL A 66 1.03 -3.39 -3.63
CA VAL A 66 0.82 -2.92 -2.27
C VAL A 66 -0.52 -3.47 -1.80
N ASP A 67 -0.47 -4.22 -0.71
CA ASP A 67 -1.63 -4.72 -0.01
C ASP A 67 -1.79 -3.97 1.31
N VAL A 68 -2.99 -3.44 1.58
CA VAL A 68 -3.29 -2.69 2.81
C VAL A 68 -4.58 -3.21 3.43
N ALA A 69 -4.54 -3.54 4.71
CA ALA A 69 -5.72 -3.94 5.47
C ALA A 69 -5.64 -3.62 6.96
N PHE A 70 -6.78 -3.41 7.61
CA PHE A 70 -6.92 -3.46 9.05
C PHE A 70 -7.24 -4.87 9.53
N PHE A 71 -6.59 -5.31 10.61
CA PHE A 71 -6.79 -6.61 11.24
C PHE A 71 -6.93 -6.46 12.75
N GLU A 72 -7.83 -7.23 13.36
CA GLU A 72 -7.78 -7.46 14.80
C GLU A 72 -6.70 -8.50 15.13
N PRO A 73 -5.96 -8.36 16.26
CA PRO A 73 -4.90 -9.30 16.66
C PRO A 73 -5.36 -10.76 16.70
N GLU A 74 -6.66 -11.00 16.94
CA GLU A 74 -7.20 -12.37 16.97
C GLU A 74 -7.15 -13.10 15.63
N PHE A 75 -7.06 -12.36 14.52
CA PHE A 75 -6.95 -12.91 13.17
C PHE A 75 -5.51 -13.03 12.67
N MET A 76 -4.53 -12.66 13.49
CA MET A 76 -3.15 -12.58 13.05
C MET A 76 -2.34 -13.86 13.31
N GLU A 77 -2.98 -14.98 13.64
CA GLU A 77 -2.28 -16.23 13.99
C GLU A 77 -1.19 -16.58 12.94
N ARG A 78 0.05 -16.82 13.42
CA ARG A 78 1.24 -17.15 12.60
C ARG A 78 1.70 -16.04 11.65
N THR A 79 1.22 -14.82 11.81
CA THR A 79 1.73 -13.67 11.04
C THR A 79 3.13 -13.32 11.51
N GLN A 80 4.11 -13.46 10.63
CA GLN A 80 5.49 -13.10 10.92
C GLN A 80 5.73 -11.61 10.63
N TYR A 81 6.15 -10.87 11.65
CA TYR A 81 6.59 -9.49 11.53
C TYR A 81 7.67 -9.18 12.58
N LYS A 82 8.62 -8.30 12.22
CA LYS A 82 9.82 -8.04 13.05
C LYS A 82 9.67 -6.82 13.96
N ASN A 83 8.94 -5.82 13.50
CA ASN A 83 8.83 -4.51 14.12
C ASN A 83 7.39 -4.02 14.08
N VAL A 84 7.05 -3.18 15.05
CA VAL A 84 5.81 -2.40 15.05
C VAL A 84 6.17 -0.95 14.75
N TYR A 85 5.34 -0.31 13.96
CA TYR A 85 5.46 1.07 13.54
C TYR A 85 4.20 1.85 13.91
N MET A 86 4.24 3.16 13.71
CA MET A 86 3.08 4.05 13.82
C MET A 86 2.86 4.75 12.49
N PHE A 87 1.61 4.80 12.05
CA PHE A 87 1.19 5.56 10.86
C PHE A 87 -0.19 6.16 11.12
N GLU A 88 -0.29 7.50 11.07
CA GLU A 88 -1.54 8.24 11.32
C GLU A 88 -2.28 7.83 12.60
N GLY A 89 -1.55 7.52 13.68
CA GLY A 89 -2.13 7.10 14.96
C GLY A 89 -2.52 5.62 15.05
N TYR A 90 -2.30 4.83 14.00
CA TYR A 90 -2.51 3.39 13.98
C TYR A 90 -1.21 2.63 14.16
N LYS A 91 -1.25 1.56 14.98
CA LYS A 91 -0.17 0.57 15.01
C LYS A 91 -0.09 -0.10 13.64
N LEU A 92 1.10 -0.09 13.06
CA LEU A 92 1.36 -0.64 11.74
C LEU A 92 2.36 -1.79 11.84
N ILE A 93 2.09 -2.86 11.10
CA ILE A 93 3.06 -3.94 10.86
C ILE A 93 3.34 -4.10 9.37
N LEU A 94 4.50 -4.68 9.08
CA LEU A 94 4.92 -5.08 7.74
C LEU A 94 5.08 -6.60 7.72
N PRO A 95 3.98 -7.37 7.53
CA PRO A 95 4.03 -8.83 7.50
C PRO A 95 4.96 -9.32 6.40
N ASN A 96 5.79 -10.32 6.70
CA ASN A 96 6.69 -10.97 5.73
C ASN A 96 7.53 -9.97 4.90
N ASN A 97 7.79 -8.77 5.43
CA ASN A 97 8.49 -7.75 4.66
C ASN A 97 9.97 -8.07 4.54
N GLU A 98 10.38 -8.29 3.29
CA GLU A 98 11.79 -8.49 2.93
C GLU A 98 12.49 -7.18 2.57
N CYS A 99 11.72 -6.11 2.34
CA CYS A 99 12.25 -4.83 1.87
C CYS A 99 12.57 -3.88 3.03
N LYS A 100 13.85 -3.85 3.44
CA LYS A 100 14.35 -2.90 4.48
C LYS A 100 14.13 -1.43 4.13
N ALA A 101 14.02 -1.09 2.85
CA ALA A 101 13.79 0.31 2.43
C ALA A 101 12.39 0.80 2.84
N ILE A 102 11.38 -0.08 2.83
CA ILE A 102 10.02 0.21 3.27
C ILE A 102 9.98 0.49 4.77
N GLU A 103 10.73 -0.26 5.57
CA GLU A 103 10.79 -0.06 7.04
C GLU A 103 11.17 1.37 7.42
N LYS A 104 12.09 1.99 6.66
CA LYS A 104 12.56 3.37 6.89
C LYS A 104 11.51 4.42 6.57
N MET A 105 10.39 4.05 5.94
CA MET A 105 9.30 4.97 5.62
C MET A 105 8.38 5.23 6.81
N PHE A 106 8.48 4.42 7.87
CA PHE A 106 7.59 4.48 9.03
C PHE A 106 8.34 4.72 10.33
N LYS A 107 7.67 5.35 11.30
CA LYS A 107 8.23 5.58 12.63
C LYS A 107 8.12 4.29 13.44
N LYS A 108 9.24 3.67 13.78
CA LYS A 108 9.29 2.49 14.64
C LYS A 108 8.83 2.83 16.07
N VAL A 109 8.09 1.93 16.69
CA VAL A 109 7.67 2.01 18.09
C VAL A 109 8.08 0.75 18.86
N LYS A 110 7.75 0.69 20.16
CA LYS A 110 8.00 -0.49 20.98
C LYS A 110 7.31 -1.70 20.35
N TYR A 111 8.03 -2.82 20.27
CA TYR A 111 7.48 -4.07 19.78
C TYR A 111 6.33 -4.54 20.67
N GLU A 112 5.30 -5.09 20.03
CA GLU A 112 4.14 -5.72 20.66
C GLU A 112 3.83 -7.00 19.90
N ASN A 113 3.53 -8.08 20.64
CA ASN A 113 3.13 -9.35 20.05
C ASN A 113 1.60 -9.39 19.90
N PHE A 114 1.14 -9.37 18.66
CA PHE A 114 -0.25 -9.39 18.24
C PHE A 114 -0.73 -10.81 17.93
N ASN A 115 0.16 -11.81 17.86
CA ASN A 115 -0.22 -13.21 17.70
C ASN A 115 -0.82 -13.75 19.01
N GLN A 116 -2.05 -13.33 19.35
CA GLN A 116 -2.65 -13.57 20.68
C GLN A 116 -3.70 -14.69 20.70
N LYS A 117 -4.17 -15.21 19.56
CA LYS A 117 -5.24 -16.23 19.50
C LYS A 117 -4.96 -17.33 18.47
N LYS A 118 -5.42 -18.55 18.77
CA LYS A 118 -5.35 -19.75 17.91
C LYS A 118 -6.72 -20.07 17.33
N THR A 119 -7.38 -19.09 16.71
CA THR A 119 -8.71 -19.32 16.16
C THR A 119 -8.64 -19.15 14.66
N ILE A 120 -8.70 -20.28 13.95
CA ILE A 120 -8.81 -20.31 12.50
C ILE A 120 -10.24 -19.87 12.17
N ILE A 121 -10.44 -18.58 12.00
CA ILE A 121 -11.70 -18.01 11.48
C ILE A 121 -11.41 -17.52 10.07
N THR A 122 -12.13 -18.08 9.09
CA THR A 122 -12.15 -17.53 7.73
C THR A 122 -12.96 -16.23 7.76
N HIS A 123 -12.28 -15.10 7.91
CA HIS A 123 -12.89 -13.78 7.80
C HIS A 123 -12.50 -13.15 6.45
N ASP A 124 -13.48 -12.58 5.75
CA ASP A 124 -13.25 -11.85 4.50
C ASP A 124 -12.73 -10.45 4.82
N PHE A 125 -11.40 -10.32 4.90
CA PHE A 125 -10.77 -9.03 5.14
C PHE A 125 -10.91 -8.16 3.90
N LYS A 126 -11.57 -7.01 4.04
CA LYS A 126 -11.63 -5.99 2.99
C LYS A 126 -10.27 -5.29 2.87
N ASN A 127 -9.34 -5.94 2.18
CA ASN A 127 -8.05 -5.36 1.82
C ASN A 127 -8.16 -4.54 0.54
N TRP A 128 -7.25 -3.60 0.35
CA TRP A 128 -6.92 -3.08 -0.96
C TRP A 128 -5.69 -3.81 -1.47
N HIS A 129 -5.73 -4.22 -2.74
CA HIS A 129 -4.58 -4.71 -3.49
C HIS A 129 -4.38 -3.80 -4.71
N ILE A 130 -3.20 -3.21 -4.82
CA ILE A 130 -2.87 -2.22 -5.86
C ILE A 130 -1.59 -2.67 -6.54
N VAL A 131 -1.59 -2.78 -7.86
CA VAL A 131 -0.39 -3.09 -8.65
C VAL A 131 0.10 -1.84 -9.35
N LEU A 132 1.41 -1.63 -9.28
CA LEU A 132 2.12 -0.53 -9.92
C LEU A 132 3.21 -1.07 -10.86
N ASN A 133 3.41 -0.39 -11.98
CA ASN A 133 4.52 -0.67 -12.88
C ASN A 133 5.83 -0.04 -12.37
N LYS A 134 6.95 -0.29 -13.08
CA LYS A 134 8.27 0.29 -12.77
C LYS A 134 8.35 1.82 -12.81
N LYS A 135 7.32 2.50 -13.32
CA LYS A 135 7.20 3.98 -13.38
C LYS A 135 6.35 4.53 -12.23
N ASP A 136 5.99 3.70 -11.25
CA ASP A 136 5.08 4.03 -10.14
C ASP A 136 3.67 4.42 -10.62
N GLU A 137 3.23 3.88 -11.75
CA GLU A 137 1.87 4.08 -12.28
C GLU A 137 1.01 2.86 -11.96
N ILE A 138 -0.20 3.10 -11.47
CA ILE A 138 -1.17 2.06 -11.13
C ILE A 138 -1.65 1.36 -12.40
N THR A 139 -1.56 0.04 -12.43
CA THR A 139 -2.02 -0.82 -13.53
C THR A 139 -3.20 -1.69 -13.15
N PHE A 140 -3.44 -1.92 -11.85
CA PHE A 140 -4.55 -2.75 -11.38
C PHE A 140 -4.99 -2.36 -9.97
N LEU A 141 -6.30 -2.47 -9.72
CA LEU A 141 -6.93 -2.24 -8.43
C LEU A 141 -7.87 -3.40 -8.09
N SER A 142 -7.78 -3.89 -6.86
CA SER A 142 -8.67 -4.90 -6.30
C SER A 142 -9.04 -4.54 -4.85
N PRO A 143 -10.28 -4.83 -4.41
CA PRO A 143 -11.31 -5.61 -5.11
C PRO A 143 -12.02 -4.83 -6.24
N VAL A 144 -12.21 -5.52 -7.37
CA VAL A 144 -12.80 -4.96 -8.61
C VAL A 144 -14.15 -4.26 -8.39
N PRO A 145 -15.09 -4.78 -7.56
CA PRO A 145 -16.37 -4.11 -7.35
C PRO A 145 -16.29 -2.67 -6.79
N ILE A 146 -15.16 -2.28 -6.17
CA ILE A 146 -14.93 -0.93 -5.62
C ILE A 146 -13.81 -0.18 -6.33
N SER A 147 -13.25 -0.71 -7.43
CA SER A 147 -12.06 -0.16 -8.08
C SER A 147 -12.26 1.29 -8.56
N GLY A 148 -13.47 1.66 -8.97
CA GLY A 148 -13.80 3.05 -9.34
C GLY A 148 -13.68 4.04 -8.16
N CYS A 149 -14.17 3.65 -6.97
CA CYS A 149 -14.05 4.46 -5.76
C CYS A 149 -12.60 4.51 -5.26
N MET A 150 -11.87 3.38 -5.34
CA MET A 150 -10.42 3.35 -5.10
C MET A 150 -9.68 4.32 -6.03
N LYS A 151 -9.97 4.26 -7.34
CA LYS A 151 -9.36 5.12 -8.36
C LYS A 151 -9.57 6.59 -8.07
N SER A 152 -10.81 6.99 -7.76
CA SER A 152 -11.13 8.38 -7.39
C SER A 152 -10.30 8.87 -6.20
N ILE A 153 -10.22 8.07 -5.12
CA ILE A 153 -9.44 8.41 -3.92
C ILE A 153 -7.94 8.54 -4.27
N LEU A 154 -7.39 7.59 -5.03
CA LEU A 154 -5.96 7.55 -5.37
C LEU A 154 -5.58 8.69 -6.34
N MET A 155 -6.44 9.02 -7.32
CA MET A 155 -6.25 10.17 -8.22
C MET A 155 -6.26 11.50 -7.47
N ASN A 156 -7.20 11.68 -6.53
CA ASN A 156 -7.23 12.88 -5.66
C ASN A 156 -5.96 13.02 -4.81
N ARG A 157 -5.27 11.91 -4.57
CA ARG A 157 -3.97 11.84 -3.88
C ARG A 157 -2.77 11.89 -4.83
N LYS A 158 -2.98 12.29 -6.08
CA LYS A 158 -1.96 12.52 -7.13
C LYS A 158 -1.18 11.26 -7.53
N LEU A 159 -1.73 10.07 -7.32
CA LEU A 159 -1.18 8.84 -7.88
C LEU A 159 -1.53 8.75 -9.37
N LYS A 160 -0.57 8.29 -10.17
CA LYS A 160 -0.73 8.15 -11.62
C LYS A 160 -1.31 6.79 -11.96
N PHE A 161 -2.10 6.75 -13.03
CA PHE A 161 -2.60 5.53 -13.63
C PHE A 161 -1.92 5.34 -14.98
N SER A 162 -1.53 4.10 -15.28
CA SER A 162 -0.95 3.74 -16.57
C SER A 162 -2.00 3.88 -17.67
N ASP A 163 -1.57 4.19 -18.89
CA ASP A 163 -2.45 4.17 -20.07
C ASP A 163 -3.01 2.76 -20.34
N THR A 164 -2.38 1.72 -19.78
CA THR A 164 -2.82 0.32 -19.83
C THR A 164 -3.75 -0.06 -18.68
N TYR A 165 -4.14 0.88 -17.82
CA TYR A 165 -5.10 0.60 -16.75
C TYR A 165 -6.51 0.43 -17.34
N GLU A 166 -7.09 -0.76 -17.13
CA GLU A 166 -8.46 -1.03 -17.54
C GLU A 166 -9.42 -0.86 -16.35
N ASP A 167 -10.40 0.03 -16.52
CA ASP A 167 -11.45 0.25 -15.53
C ASP A 167 -12.53 -0.82 -15.67
N ILE A 168 -12.35 -1.92 -14.93
CA ILE A 168 -13.22 -3.11 -14.99
C ILE A 168 -14.37 -3.07 -13.98
N THR A 169 -14.86 -1.89 -13.60
CA THR A 169 -16.03 -1.77 -12.70
C THR A 169 -17.25 -2.42 -13.34
N PHE A 170 -17.86 -3.38 -12.63
CA PHE A 170 -19.11 -3.98 -13.07
C PHE A 170 -20.25 -2.95 -13.01
N SER A 171 -21.19 -3.05 -13.96
CA SER A 171 -22.34 -2.16 -14.16
C SER A 171 -23.35 -2.11 -13.00
N ASN A 172 -23.14 -2.90 -11.95
CA ASN A 172 -23.69 -2.67 -10.61
C ASN A 172 -22.55 -2.22 -9.68
N PRO A 173 -22.18 -0.94 -9.68
CA PRO A 173 -21.18 -0.43 -8.74
C PRO A 173 -21.71 -0.67 -7.33
N SER A 174 -21.02 -1.50 -6.54
CA SER A 174 -21.34 -1.56 -5.12
C SER A 174 -21.04 -0.18 -4.55
N ALA A 175 -22.08 0.55 -4.17
CA ALA A 175 -22.03 1.86 -3.51
C ALA A 175 -20.90 2.74 -4.07
N ASP A 176 -21.20 3.36 -5.20
CA ASP A 176 -20.53 4.56 -5.67
C ASP A 176 -20.12 5.45 -4.47
N CYS A 177 -18.93 6.06 -4.51
CA CYS A 177 -18.38 6.88 -3.43
C CYS A 177 -19.37 8.00 -2.97
N SER A 178 -20.44 8.26 -3.75
CA SER A 178 -21.56 9.15 -3.50
C SER A 178 -22.50 8.76 -2.36
N THR A 179 -22.57 7.49 -1.93
CA THR A 179 -23.27 7.12 -0.68
C THR A 179 -22.38 7.27 0.57
N LEU A 180 -21.15 7.77 0.41
CA LEU A 180 -20.17 7.98 1.49
C LEU A 180 -20.04 9.47 1.90
N THR A 181 -20.99 10.30 1.49
CA THR A 181 -21.13 11.68 1.96
C THR A 181 -22.34 11.81 2.87
N HIS A 182 -22.10 11.78 4.18
CA HIS A 182 -22.86 12.50 5.20
C HIS A 182 -21.92 12.87 6.35
#